data_AF-A0A1E5H146-F1
#
_entry.id   AF-A0A1E5H146-F1
#
_cell.length_a   1.000
_cell.length_b   1.000
_cell.length_c   1.000
_cell.angle_alpha   90.00
_cell.angle_beta   90.00
_cell.angle_gamma   90.00
#
_symmetry.space_group_name_H-M   'P 1'
#
loop_
_entity.id
_entity.type
_entity.pdbx_description
1 polymer ?
#
loop_
_entity_poly.entity_id
_entity_poly.type
_entity_poly.pdbx_seq_one_letter_code
_entity_poly.pdbx_strand_id
1 'polypeptide(L)'
;MEEGGKQFRNEYDRFLLKFLVKNYYVSRVELSKAIGLSPSYVREFDNGTRSFGNEALDRLEEMITAKYELVLSKHEYALEQARATILSIRTDEELQNFRNRIDEMLEL
;
A
#
# COMPACT_ATOMS: atom_id res chain seq x y z
N MET A 1 -6.65 -11.09 8.94
CA MET A 1 -7.00 -11.11 7.50
C MET A 1 -6.33 -12.32 6.85
N GLU A 2 -6.75 -12.71 5.65
CA GLU A 2 -6.09 -13.76 4.86
C GLU A 2 -5.04 -13.15 3.93
N GLU A 3 -3.86 -13.75 3.86
CA GLU A 3 -2.81 -13.33 2.94
C GLU A 3 -3.27 -13.45 1.48
N GLY A 4 -2.98 -12.44 0.67
CA GLY A 4 -3.45 -12.37 -0.73
C GLY A 4 -4.95 -12.10 -0.87
N GLY A 5 -5.72 -12.11 0.23
CA GLY A 5 -7.11 -11.69 0.24
C GLY A 5 -7.25 -10.21 -0.13
N LYS A 6 -8.36 -9.84 -0.78
CA LYS A 6 -8.59 -8.47 -1.28
C LYS A 6 -8.40 -7.39 -0.20
N GLN A 7 -8.85 -7.65 1.03
CA GLN A 7 -8.69 -6.70 2.13
C GLN A 7 -7.22 -6.54 2.52
N PHE A 8 -6.49 -7.65 2.66
CA PHE A 8 -5.05 -7.63 2.90
C PHE A 8 -4.31 -6.85 1.82
N ARG A 9 -4.57 -7.17 0.54
CA ARG A 9 -3.95 -6.47 -0.61
C ARG A 9 -4.20 -4.97 -0.55
N ASN A 10 -5.43 -4.55 -0.27
CA ASN A 10 -5.75 -3.12 -0.11
C ASN A 10 -4.94 -2.42 0.99
N GLU A 11 -4.76 -3.06 2.15
CA GLU A 11 -3.98 -2.46 3.24
C GLU A 11 -2.48 -2.46 2.95
N TYR A 12 -1.98 -3.55 2.38
CA TYR A 12 -0.56 -3.70 2.06
C TYR A 12 -0.13 -2.78 0.92
N ASP A 13 -0.91 -2.71 -0.16
CA ASP A 13 -0.65 -1.80 -1.28
C ASP A 13 -0.75 -0.34 -0.87
N ARG A 14 -1.63 -0.01 0.08
CA ARG A 14 -1.72 1.33 0.66
C ARG A 14 -0.44 1.65 1.43
N PHE A 15 0.05 0.71 2.23
CA PHE A 15 1.33 0.85 2.93
C PHE A 15 2.48 1.05 1.93
N LEU A 16 2.58 0.21 0.90
CA LEU A 16 3.60 0.33 -0.16
C LEU A 16 3.53 1.68 -0.86
N LEU A 17 2.33 2.15 -1.20
CA LEU A 17 2.14 3.44 -1.82
C LEU A 17 2.64 4.58 -0.93
N LYS A 18 2.28 4.57 0.36
CA LYS A 18 2.76 5.57 1.32
C LYS A 18 4.28 5.52 1.47
N PHE A 19 4.86 4.33 1.56
CA PHE A 19 6.30 4.12 1.60
C PHE A 19 7.00 4.73 0.39
N LEU A 20 6.55 4.39 -0.82
CA LEU A 20 7.14 4.89 -2.07
C LEU A 20 6.98 6.40 -2.22
N VAL A 21 5.85 6.95 -1.82
CA VAL A 21 5.62 8.40 -1.87
C VAL A 21 6.49 9.14 -0.85
N LYS A 22 6.55 8.67 0.40
CA LYS A 22 7.29 9.35 1.49
C LYS A 22 8.79 9.26 1.29
N ASN A 23 9.31 8.07 0.95
CA ASN A 23 10.75 7.80 0.91
C ASN A 23 11.39 7.98 -0.47
N TYR A 24 10.59 7.87 -1.55
CA TYR A 24 11.09 7.93 -2.93
C TYR A 24 10.41 8.98 -3.79
N TYR A 25 9.57 9.83 -3.19
CA TYR A 25 8.91 10.95 -3.86
C TYR A 25 8.12 10.55 -5.11
N VAL A 26 7.57 9.33 -5.12
CA VAL A 26 6.78 8.84 -6.25
C VAL A 26 5.56 9.73 -6.48
N SER A 27 5.34 10.13 -7.73
CA SER A 27 4.22 10.97 -8.11
C SER A 27 2.91 10.17 -8.15
N ARG A 28 1.97 10.51 -7.26
CA ARG A 28 0.60 9.95 -7.27
C ARG A 28 -0.11 10.17 -8.61
N VAL A 29 0.21 11.25 -9.32
CA VAL A 29 -0.35 11.54 -10.65
C VAL A 29 0.17 10.54 -11.69
N GLU A 30 1.47 10.27 -11.69
CA GLU A 30 2.05 9.26 -12.60
C GLU A 30 1.53 7.87 -12.27
N LEU A 31 1.38 7.55 -10.99
CA LEU A 31 0.78 6.31 -10.54
C LEU A 31 -0.66 6.15 -11.04
N SER A 32 -1.49 7.18 -10.90
CA SER A 32 -2.88 7.16 -11.40
C SER A 32 -2.95 6.86 -12.89
N LYS A 33 -2.05 7.45 -13.70
CA LYS A 33 -1.95 7.17 -15.14
C LYS A 33 -1.56 5.73 -15.41
N ALA A 34 -0.57 5.22 -14.66
CA ALA A 34 -0.04 3.88 -14.87
C ALA A 34 -1.08 2.78 -14.57
N ILE A 35 -1.94 2.98 -13.58
CA ILE A 35 -3.00 2.01 -13.22
C ILE A 35 -4.35 2.29 -13.91
N GLY A 36 -4.43 3.36 -14.69
CA GLY A 36 -5.65 3.75 -15.43
C GLY A 36 -6.78 4.27 -14.54
N LEU A 37 -6.46 4.90 -13.41
CA LEU A 37 -7.42 5.51 -12.49
C LEU A 37 -7.28 7.03 -12.46
N SER A 38 -8.33 7.72 -12.01
CA SER A 38 -8.24 9.16 -11.77
C SER A 38 -7.33 9.46 -10.58
N PRO A 39 -6.66 10.64 -10.55
CA PRO A 39 -5.88 11.06 -9.39
C PRO A 39 -6.69 11.13 -8.09
N SER A 40 -8.00 11.42 -8.16
CA SER A 40 -8.87 11.45 -6.97
C SER A 40 -9.04 10.05 -6.37
N TYR A 41 -9.16 9.01 -7.19
CA TYR A 41 -9.28 7.63 -6.71
C TYR A 41 -8.03 7.17 -5.97
N VAL A 42 -6.85 7.50 -6.51
CA VAL A 42 -5.56 7.21 -5.85
C VAL A 42 -5.43 7.97 -4.53
N ARG A 43 -5.88 9.23 -4.47
CA ARG A 43 -5.88 10.01 -3.24
C ARG A 43 -6.80 9.42 -2.17
N GLU A 44 -8.02 9.04 -2.54
CA GLU A 44 -8.98 8.39 -1.63
C GLU A 44 -8.45 7.04 -1.14
N PHE A 45 -7.81 6.28 -2.03
CA PHE A 45 -7.17 5.02 -1.66
C PHE A 45 -6.04 5.25 -0.65
N ASP A 46 -5.11 6.16 -0.92
CA ASP A 46 -4.01 6.51 -0.03
C ASP A 46 -4.51 6.99 1.35
N ASN A 47 -5.60 7.75 1.38
CA ASN A 47 -6.22 8.24 2.62
C ASN A 47 -7.05 7.18 3.37
N GLY A 48 -7.20 5.97 2.82
CA GLY A 48 -7.97 4.89 3.44
C GLY A 48 -9.49 5.03 3.33
N THR A 49 -10.00 6.02 2.58
CA THR A 49 -11.44 6.21 2.37
C THR A 49 -12.00 5.36 1.23
N ARG A 50 -11.12 4.79 0.41
CA ARG A 50 -11.46 3.87 -0.68
C ARG A 50 -10.60 2.61 -0.67
N SER A 51 -11.22 1.50 -1.07
CA SER A 51 -10.54 0.27 -1.48
C SER A 51 -10.67 0.06 -2.98
N PHE A 52 -9.66 -0.53 -3.59
CA PHE A 52 -9.65 -0.94 -4.98
C PHE A 52 -10.26 -2.32 -5.19
N GLY A 53 -10.80 -2.53 -6.40
CA GLY A 53 -11.16 -3.85 -6.92
C GLY A 53 -9.93 -4.62 -7.38
N ASN A 54 -10.08 -5.93 -7.60
CA ASN A 54 -8.95 -6.81 -7.95
C ASN A 54 -8.18 -6.32 -9.18
N GLU A 55 -8.86 -5.95 -10.27
CA GLU A 55 -8.19 -5.46 -11.48
C GLU A 55 -7.31 -4.22 -11.23
N ALA A 56 -7.75 -3.30 -10.37
CA ALA A 56 -6.97 -2.12 -10.03
C ALA A 56 -5.80 -2.44 -9.09
N LEU A 57 -5.96 -3.42 -8.19
CA LEU A 57 -4.87 -3.94 -7.36
C LEU A 57 -3.82 -4.66 -8.22
N ASP A 58 -4.26 -5.53 -9.14
CA ASP A 58 -3.37 -6.27 -10.04
C ASP A 58 -2.48 -5.30 -10.85
N ARG A 59 -3.08 -4.26 -11.45
CA ARG A 59 -2.33 -3.21 -12.17
C ARG A 59 -1.39 -2.41 -11.28
N LEU A 60 -1.78 -2.16 -10.02
CA LEU A 60 -0.95 -1.43 -9.06
C LEU A 60 0.28 -2.26 -8.68
N GLU A 61 0.08 -3.52 -8.32
CA GLU A 61 1.13 -4.46 -7.94
C GLU A 61 2.10 -4.76 -9.10
N GLU A 62 1.58 -4.94 -10.32
CA GLU A 62 2.40 -5.07 -11.53
C GLU A 62 3.27 -3.84 -11.75
N MET A 63 2.70 -2.65 -11.64
CA MET A 63 3.42 -1.39 -11.81
C MET A 63 4.48 -1.19 -10.72
N ILE A 64 4.13 -1.49 -9.46
CA ILE A 64 5.06 -1.40 -8.33
C ILE A 64 6.24 -2.34 -8.53
N THR A 65 5.97 -3.61 -8.85
CA THR A 65 7.02 -4.60 -9.11
C THR A 65 7.91 -4.14 -10.27
N ALA A 66 7.32 -3.78 -11.41
CA ALA A 66 8.08 -3.41 -12.60
C ALA A 66 8.99 -2.18 -12.42
N LYS A 67 8.65 -1.26 -11.50
CA LYS A 67 9.39 0.00 -11.32
C LYS A 67 10.22 0.08 -10.05
N TYR A 68 9.80 -0.60 -8.99
CA TYR A 68 10.31 -0.38 -7.65
C TYR A 68 10.79 -1.67 -6.96
N GLU A 69 10.80 -2.83 -7.60
CA GLU A 69 11.30 -4.09 -7.00
C GLU A 69 12.68 -3.94 -6.34
N LEU A 70 13.66 -3.37 -7.07
CA LEU A 70 15.03 -3.14 -6.54
C LEU A 70 15.08 -2.17 -5.36
N VAL A 71 14.08 -1.28 -5.26
CA VAL A 71 13.94 -0.38 -4.14
C VAL A 71 13.36 -1.15 -2.96
N LEU A 72 12.26 -1.85 -3.17
CA LEU A 72 11.56 -2.63 -2.14
C LEU A 72 12.44 -3.73 -1.53
N SER A 73 13.30 -4.38 -2.33
CA SER A 73 14.21 -5.42 -1.85
C SER A 73 15.26 -4.91 -0.85
N LYS A 74 15.50 -3.60 -0.80
CA LYS A 74 16.40 -2.99 0.22
C LYS A 74 15.70 -2.73 1.55
N HIS A 75 14.38 -2.86 1.58
CA HIS A 75 13.53 -2.55 2.73
C HIS A 75 12.69 -3.76 3.18
N GLU A 76 13.10 -4.97 2.81
CA GLU A 76 12.39 -6.23 3.10
C GLU A 76 11.95 -6.35 4.57
N TYR A 77 12.79 -5.92 5.51
CA TYR A 77 12.43 -5.95 6.93
C TYR A 77 11.21 -5.09 7.25
N ALA A 78 11.18 -3.83 6.80
CA ALA A 78 10.05 -2.93 7.05
C ALA A 78 8.78 -3.43 6.36
N LEU A 79 8.92 -3.96 5.14
CA LEU A 79 7.82 -4.54 4.38
C LEU A 79 7.24 -5.78 5.07
N GLU A 80 8.10 -6.66 5.59
CA GLU A 80 7.67 -7.86 6.31
C GLU A 80 7.02 -7.53 7.66
N GLN A 81 7.48 -6.50 8.37
CA GLN A 81 6.81 -6.02 9.59
C GLN A 81 5.40 -5.50 9.29
N ALA A 82 5.23 -4.74 8.21
CA ALA A 82 3.92 -4.29 7.76
C ALA A 82 3.02 -5.48 7.38
N ARG A 83 3.55 -6.42 6.58
CA ARG A 83 2.84 -7.64 6.18
C ARG A 83 2.39 -8.45 7.39
N ALA A 84 3.29 -8.75 8.32
CA ALA A 84 2.98 -9.51 9.54
C ALA A 84 1.93 -8.81 10.41
N THR A 85 2.04 -7.49 10.56
CA THR A 85 1.06 -6.67 11.31
C THR A 85 -0.31 -6.74 10.68
N ILE A 86 -0.42 -6.60 9.35
CA ILE A 86 -1.72 -6.67 8.67
C ILE A 86 -2.33 -8.07 8.82
N LEU A 87 -1.50 -9.12 8.71
CA LEU A 87 -1.93 -10.50 8.89
C LEU A 87 -2.38 -10.80 10.32
N SER A 88 -1.90 -10.08 11.34
CA SER A 88 -2.36 -10.24 12.71
C SER A 88 -3.69 -9.54 13.01
N ILE A 89 -4.13 -8.58 12.19
CA ILE A 89 -5.40 -7.85 12.40
C ILE A 89 -6.61 -8.79 12.37
N ARG A 90 -7.45 -8.67 13.39
CA ARG A 90 -8.71 -9.40 13.62
C ARG A 90 -9.91 -8.47 13.78
N THR A 91 -9.70 -7.20 14.13
CA THR A 91 -10.79 -6.23 14.36
C THR A 91 -10.61 -4.93 13.56
N ASP A 92 -11.70 -4.17 13.39
CA ASP A 92 -11.65 -2.85 12.74
C ASP A 92 -10.86 -1.82 13.57
N GLU A 93 -10.83 -1.96 14.89
CA GLU A 93 -10.04 -1.10 15.77
C GLU A 93 -8.53 -1.33 15.54
N GLU A 94 -8.09 -2.59 15.47
CA GLU A 94 -6.70 -2.93 15.14
C GLU A 94 -6.32 -2.43 13.75
N LEU A 95 -7.25 -2.49 12.79
CA LEU A 95 -7.05 -1.94 11.45
C LEU A 95 -6.86 -0.43 11.48
N GLN A 96 -7.69 0.29 12.23
CA GLN A 96 -7.56 1.73 12.35
C GLN A 96 -6.25 2.11 13.07
N ASN A 97 -5.86 1.36 14.10
CA ASN A 97 -4.59 1.55 14.79
C ASN A 97 -3.38 1.33 13.86
N PHE A 98 -3.41 0.29 13.02
CA PHE A 98 -2.40 0.09 11.99
C PHE A 98 -2.31 1.31 11.06
N ARG A 99 -3.44 1.77 10.51
CA ARG A 99 -3.50 2.91 9.58
C ARG A 99 -2.96 4.20 10.20
N ASN A 100 -3.26 4.46 11.47
CA ASN A 100 -2.77 5.64 12.19
C ASN A 100 -1.25 5.61 12.40
N ARG A 101 -0.65 4.41 12.48
CA ARG A 101 0.77 4.21 12.77
C ARG A 101 1.62 4.01 11.52
N ILE A 102 1.03 4.04 10.32
CA ILE A 102 1.80 3.84 9.08
C ILE A 102 2.97 4.83 9.03
N ASP A 103 2.73 6.12 9.28
CA ASP A 103 3.80 7.12 9.17
C ASP A 103 4.99 6.86 10.11
N GLU A 104 4.75 6.31 11.30
CA GLU A 104 5.79 5.88 12.25
C GLU A 104 6.57 4.67 11.71
N MET A 105 5.86 3.71 11.10
CA MET A 105 6.48 2.51 10.52
C MET A 105 7.37 2.82 9.31
N LEU A 106 7.14 3.96 8.64
CA LEU A 106 7.90 4.39 7.47
C LEU A 106 9.22 5.10 7.81
N GLU A 107 9.48 5.40 9.09
CA GLU A 107 10.69 6.09 9.58
C GLU A 107 11.80 5.13 10.05
N LEU A 108 11.56 3.83 9.91
CA LEU A 108 12.49 2.73 10.24
C LEU A 108 13.34 2.32 9.03
#